data_AF-A0A841K006-F1
#
_entry.id   AF-A0A841K006-F1
#
_cell.length_a   1.000
_cell.length_b   1.000
_cell.length_c   1.000
_cell.angle_alpha   90.00
_cell.angle_beta   90.00
_cell.angle_gamma   90.00
#
_symmetry.space_group_name_H-M   'P 1'
#
loop_
_entity.id
_entity.type
_entity.pdbx_description
1 polymer ?
#
loop_
_entity_poly.entity_id
_entity_poly.type
_entity_poly.pdbx_seq_one_letter_code
_entity_poly.pdbx_strand_id
1 'polypeptide(L)'
;MAKRKPLTDDDGEVRELTTEDFKHAIPFSELPESLQFKLLALKKLRGPQKVPTKQRITIRLSPEVVTHFRNTGKGWQSRVDAALQDWVKRQARKASA
;
A
#
# COMPACT_ATOMS: atom_id res chain seq x y z
N MET A 1 -5.45 46.12 -7.44
CA MET A 1 -5.57 44.65 -7.30
C MET A 1 -7.04 44.34 -7.07
N ALA A 2 -7.72 43.66 -8.00
CA ALA A 2 -9.14 43.37 -7.86
C ALA A 2 -9.39 42.52 -6.60
N LYS A 3 -10.28 42.98 -5.71
CA LYS A 3 -10.62 42.30 -4.46
C LYS A 3 -11.40 41.03 -4.77
N ARG A 4 -10.71 39.89 -4.91
CA ARG A 4 -11.35 38.57 -4.97
C ARG A 4 -12.01 38.29 -3.61
N LYS A 5 -13.25 37.80 -3.63
CA LYS A 5 -13.89 37.30 -2.40
C LYS A 5 -13.05 36.15 -1.84
N PRO A 6 -12.86 36.07 -0.50
CA PRO A 6 -12.14 34.97 0.12
C PRO A 6 -12.77 33.62 -0.27
N LEU A 7 -11.93 32.58 -0.33
CA LEU A 7 -12.36 31.23 -0.71
C LEU A 7 -13.21 30.57 0.39
N THR A 8 -12.98 30.98 1.62
CA THR A 8 -13.61 30.43 2.82
C THR A 8 -14.31 31.56 3.57
N ASP A 9 -15.49 31.29 4.13
CA ASP A 9 -16.22 32.22 5.00
C ASP A 9 -15.80 32.08 6.47
N ASP A 10 -16.43 32.86 7.36
CA ASP A 10 -16.11 32.88 8.79
C ASP A 10 -16.49 31.56 9.50
N ASP A 11 -17.40 30.78 8.92
CA ASP A 11 -17.82 29.46 9.41
C ASP A 11 -16.90 28.33 8.89
N GLY A 12 -15.95 28.65 8.01
CA GLY A 12 -15.00 27.69 7.45
C GLY A 12 -15.48 26.97 6.19
N GLU A 13 -16.63 27.36 5.64
CA GLU A 13 -17.21 26.75 4.44
C GLU A 13 -16.54 27.32 3.17
N VAL A 14 -16.24 26.41 2.25
CA VAL A 14 -15.59 26.76 0.98
C VAL A 14 -16.68 27.13 -0.03
N ARG A 15 -16.59 28.34 -0.60
CA ARG A 15 -17.51 28.74 -1.68
C ARG A 15 -17.35 27.85 -2.91
N GLU A 16 -18.37 27.85 -3.76
CA GLU A 16 -18.31 27.18 -5.06
C GLU A 16 -17.09 27.61 -5.88
N LEU A 17 -16.36 26.61 -6.39
CA LEU A 17 -15.17 26.81 -7.22
C LEU A 17 -15.58 27.19 -8.64
N THR A 18 -14.98 28.26 -9.13
CA THR A 18 -15.21 28.76 -10.48
C THR A 18 -14.03 28.41 -11.38
N THR A 19 -14.24 28.49 -12.70
CA THR A 19 -13.15 28.29 -13.68
C THR A 19 -11.96 29.22 -13.46
N GLU A 20 -12.16 30.40 -12.86
CA GLU A 20 -11.07 31.34 -12.55
C GLU A 20 -10.17 30.90 -11.39
N ASP A 21 -10.67 30.03 -10.52
CA ASP A 21 -9.92 29.49 -9.40
C ASP A 21 -8.87 28.48 -9.89
N PHE A 22 -9.20 27.73 -10.95
CA PHE A 22 -8.29 26.76 -11.57
C PHE A 22 -7.22 27.39 -12.46
N LYS A 23 -7.35 28.65 -12.88
CA LYS A 23 -6.34 29.33 -13.72
C LYS A 23 -4.97 29.44 -13.06
N HIS A 24 -4.91 29.36 -11.73
CA HIS A 24 -3.69 29.46 -10.93
C HIS A 24 -3.26 28.10 -10.36
N ALA A 25 -3.93 27.00 -10.75
CA ALA A 25 -3.54 25.67 -10.31
C ALA A 25 -2.23 25.28 -10.99
N ILE A 26 -1.23 24.92 -10.18
CA ILE A 26 0.07 24.47 -10.64
C ILE A 26 0.23 22.96 -10.41
N PRO A 27 0.95 22.24 -11.29
CA PRO A 27 1.27 20.84 -11.07
C PRO A 27 2.16 20.66 -9.83
N PHE A 28 2.15 19.47 -9.24
CA PHE A 28 2.92 19.18 -8.03
C PHE A 28 4.42 19.49 -8.18
N SER A 29 4.97 19.28 -9.38
CA SER A 29 6.37 19.55 -9.70
C SER A 29 6.77 21.02 -9.62
N GLU A 30 5.81 21.93 -9.75
CA GLU A 30 6.03 23.39 -9.71
C GLU A 30 5.81 23.98 -8.30
N LEU A 31 5.40 23.16 -7.32
CA LEU A 31 5.30 23.62 -5.93
C LEU A 31 6.69 23.94 -5.36
N PRO A 32 6.78 24.86 -4.39
CA PRO A 32 8.01 25.06 -3.62
C PRO A 32 8.51 23.74 -2.99
N GLU A 33 9.81 23.50 -3.05
CA GLU A 33 10.44 22.24 -2.60
C GLU A 33 10.11 21.89 -1.14
N SER A 34 10.04 22.91 -0.27
CA SER A 34 9.67 22.75 1.13
C SER A 34 8.23 22.25 1.32
N LEU A 35 7.31 22.60 0.42
CA LEU A 35 5.93 22.11 0.41
C LEU A 35 5.84 20.72 -0.22
N GLN A 36 6.59 20.47 -1.30
CA GLN A 36 6.67 19.12 -1.88
C GLN A 36 7.14 18.10 -0.83
N PHE A 37 8.18 18.44 -0.07
CA PHE A 37 8.72 17.57 0.97
C PHE A 37 7.71 17.29 2.08
N LYS A 38 7.00 18.32 2.58
CA LYS A 38 5.96 18.15 3.59
C LYS A 38 4.82 17.25 3.11
N LEU A 39 4.36 17.44 1.88
CA LEU A 39 3.27 16.63 1.30
C LEU A 39 3.69 15.17 1.08
N LEU A 40 4.93 14.93 0.63
CA LEU A 40 5.48 13.58 0.51
C LEU A 40 5.71 12.91 1.86
N ALA A 41 6.06 13.65 2.91
CA ALA A 41 6.21 13.12 4.26
C ALA A 41 4.85 12.73 4.89
N LEU A 42 3.80 13.51 4.61
CA LEU A 42 2.42 13.23 5.05
C LEU A 42 1.81 12.04 4.31
N LYS A 43 2.12 11.92 3.02
CA LYS A 43 1.77 10.76 2.22
C LYS A 43 2.69 9.64 2.69
N LYS A 44 2.24 8.79 3.63
CA LYS A 44 2.86 7.47 3.87
C LYS A 44 2.78 6.66 2.58
N LEU A 45 3.59 6.98 1.58
CA LEU A 45 3.79 6.17 0.40
C LEU A 45 4.30 4.85 0.94
N ARG A 46 3.43 3.84 0.96
CA ARG A 46 3.91 2.47 0.85
C ARG A 46 4.80 2.50 -0.39
N GLY A 47 6.10 2.37 -0.17
CA GLY A 47 7.05 2.34 -1.27
C GLY A 47 6.65 1.28 -2.30
N PRO A 48 7.12 1.37 -3.54
CA PRO A 48 6.90 0.32 -4.52
C PRO A 48 7.23 -1.02 -3.85
N GLN A 49 6.31 -1.98 -3.92
CA GLN A 49 6.44 -3.26 -3.22
C GLN A 49 7.66 -4.01 -3.80
N LYS A 50 8.83 -3.81 -3.16
CA LYS A 50 10.14 -4.28 -3.65
C LYS A 50 10.32 -5.80 -3.62
N VAL A 51 9.41 -6.54 -2.97
CA VAL A 51 9.53 -7.98 -2.77
C VAL A 51 8.68 -8.72 -3.81
N PRO A 52 9.17 -9.79 -4.45
CA PRO A 52 8.37 -10.62 -5.34
C PRO A 52 7.06 -11.00 -4.66
N THR A 53 5.94 -10.65 -5.30
CA THR A 53 4.61 -10.95 -4.77
C THR A 53 4.43 -12.46 -4.73
N LYS A 54 3.96 -12.99 -3.59
CA LYS A 54 3.55 -14.40 -3.48
C LYS A 54 2.63 -14.75 -4.64
N GLN A 55 2.95 -15.80 -5.39
CA GLN A 55 2.14 -16.23 -6.52
C GLN A 55 0.88 -16.94 -5.99
N ARG A 56 -0.30 -16.46 -6.40
CA ARG A 56 -1.57 -17.12 -6.08
C ARG A 56 -1.76 -18.29 -7.04
N ILE A 57 -1.55 -19.50 -6.55
CA ILE A 57 -1.82 -20.73 -7.30
C ILE A 57 -2.87 -21.57 -6.58
N THR A 58 -3.63 -22.37 -7.36
CA THR A 58 -4.59 -23.33 -6.84
C THR A 58 -3.92 -24.70 -6.77
N ILE A 59 -3.74 -25.24 -5.56
CA ILE A 59 -3.21 -26.59 -5.33
C ILE A 59 -4.21 -27.42 -4.54
N ARG A 60 -4.23 -28.74 -4.78
CA ARG A 60 -5.01 -29.69 -3.98
C ARG A 60 -4.09 -30.27 -2.90
N LEU A 61 -4.54 -30.20 -1.65
CA LEU A 61 -3.85 -30.76 -0.49
C LEU A 61 -4.68 -31.91 0.09
N SER A 62 -4.04 -32.83 0.81
CA SER A 62 -4.76 -33.90 1.50
C SER A 62 -5.69 -33.33 2.59
N PRO A 63 -6.83 -33.98 2.88
CA PRO A 63 -7.78 -33.51 3.89
C PRO A 63 -7.14 -33.31 5.26
N GLU A 64 -6.26 -34.21 5.68
CA GLU A 64 -5.56 -34.16 6.97
C GLU A 64 -4.70 -32.91 7.12
N VAL A 65 -3.97 -32.53 6.07
CA VAL A 65 -3.15 -31.31 6.05
C VAL A 65 -4.03 -30.08 6.17
N VAL A 66 -5.12 -30.03 5.39
CA VAL A 66 -6.05 -28.89 5.42
C VAL A 66 -6.69 -28.74 6.81
N THR A 67 -7.16 -29.84 7.39
CA THR A 67 -7.77 -29.86 8.72
C THR A 67 -6.78 -29.40 9.79
N HIS A 68 -5.55 -29.95 9.78
CA HIS A 68 -4.50 -29.58 10.72
C HIS A 68 -4.24 -28.07 10.72
N PHE A 69 -3.99 -27.49 9.55
CA PHE A 69 -3.71 -26.06 9.47
C PHE A 69 -4.94 -25.21 9.76
N ARG A 70 -6.14 -25.57 9.31
CA ARG A 70 -7.36 -24.79 9.62
C ARG A 70 -7.63 -24.69 11.13
N ASN A 71 -7.37 -25.77 11.87
CA ASN A 71 -7.53 -25.81 13.33
C ASN A 71 -6.58 -24.84 14.06
N THR A 72 -5.50 -24.39 13.42
CA THR A 72 -4.62 -23.36 14.00
C THR A 72 -5.21 -21.94 13.97
N GLY A 73 -6.38 -21.74 13.34
CA GLY A 73 -7.11 -20.47 13.35
C GLY A 73 -6.57 -19.42 12.38
N LYS A 74 -6.72 -18.14 12.73
CA LYS A 74 -6.32 -17.01 11.87
C LYS A 74 -4.86 -17.13 11.43
N GLY A 75 -4.60 -16.93 10.14
CA GLY A 75 -3.26 -17.03 9.56
C GLY A 75 -2.82 -18.44 9.15
N TRP A 76 -3.72 -19.43 9.13
CA TRP A 76 -3.36 -20.81 8.77
C TRP A 76 -2.71 -20.92 7.37
N GLN A 77 -3.15 -20.13 6.38
CA GLN A 77 -2.54 -20.10 5.05
C GLN A 77 -1.07 -19.64 5.09
N SER A 78 -0.76 -18.65 5.94
CA SER A 78 0.62 -18.19 6.15
C SER A 78 1.47 -19.25 6.82
N ARG A 79 0.90 -20.06 7.71
CA ARG A 79 1.59 -21.21 8.33
C ARG A 79 1.86 -22.34 7.34
N VAL A 80 0.93 -22.59 6.40
CA VAL A 80 1.15 -23.53 5.29
C VAL A 80 2.34 -23.07 4.43
N ASP A 81 2.36 -21.80 4.02
CA ASP A 81 3.46 -21.21 3.25
C ASP A 81 4.82 -21.32 3.98
N ALA A 82 4.85 -21.02 5.28
CA ALA A 82 6.06 -21.13 6.09
C ALA A 82 6.58 -22.59 6.17
N ALA A 83 5.67 -23.57 6.33
CA ALA A 83 6.04 -24.98 6.37
C ALA A 83 6.64 -25.45 5.03
N LEU A 84 6.07 -25.00 3.91
CA LEU A 84 6.61 -25.31 2.57
C LEU A 84 7.98 -24.67 2.36
N GLN A 85 8.17 -23.41 2.75
CA GLN A 85 9.48 -22.74 2.66
C GLN A 85 10.55 -23.46 3.49
N ASP A 86 10.20 -23.89 4.70
CA ASP A 86 11.13 -24.61 5.57
C ASP A 86 11.48 -26.00 5.01
N TRP A 87 10.52 -26.70 4.40
CA TRP A 87 10.78 -27.94 3.68
C TRP A 87 11.74 -27.72 2.51
N VAL A 88 11.53 -26.67 1.69
CA VAL A 88 12.44 -26.33 0.57
C VAL A 88 13.87 -26.05 1.06
N LYS A 89 14.02 -25.27 2.14
CA LYS A 89 15.34 -24.99 2.75
C LYS A 89 16.05 -26.25 3.22
N ARG A 90 15.31 -27.17 3.86
CA ARG A 90 15.84 -28.46 4.31
C ARG A 90 16.30 -29.34 3.15
N GLN A 91 15.55 -29.38 2.04
CA GLN A 91 15.95 -30.11 0.84
C GLN A 91 17.19 -29.50 0.19
N ALA A 92 17.25 -28.17 0.08
CA ALA A 92 18.42 -27.48 -0.46
C ALA A 92 19.70 -27.80 0.34
N ARG A 93 19.62 -27.79 1.68
CA ARG A 93 20.74 -28.16 2.55
C ARG A 93 21.19 -29.61 2.36
N LYS A 94 20.26 -30.54 2.16
CA LYS A 94 20.56 -31.96 1.94
C LYS A 94 21.23 -32.22 0.59
N ALA A 95 20.89 -31.44 -0.44
CA ALA A 95 21.46 -31.59 -1.77
C ALA A 95 22.89 -31.03 -1.91
N SER A 96 23.33 -30.19 -0.96
CA SER A 96 24.68 -29.61 -0.92
C SER A 96 25.66 -30.34 0.00
N ALA A 97 25.27 -31.50 0.54
CA ALA A 97 26.09 -32.37 1.39
C ALA A 97 26.27 -33.73 0.70
#